data_AF-A0A1V0HYL0-F1
#
_entry.id   AF-A0A1V0HYL0-F1
#
_cell.length_a   1.000
_cell.length_b   1.000
_cell.length_c   1.000
_cell.angle_alpha   90.00
_cell.angle_beta   90.00
_cell.angle_gamma   90.00
#
_symmetry.space_group_name_H-M   'P 1'
#
loop_
_entity.id
_entity.type
_entity.pdbx_description
1 polymer ?
#
loop_
_entity_poly.entity_id
_entity_poly.type
_entity_poly.pdbx_seq_one_letter_code
_entity_poly.pdbx_strand_id
1 'polypeptide(L)' 'MKWRGRDLSLPEGTGGLPGPLTLRARYSVDGEGALEILLEAESGAPTFCNPAPHSDCGISSGEVIG' A
#
# COMPACT_ATOMS: atom_id res chain seq x y z
N MET A 1 4.82 -18.01 -1.38
CA MET A 1 4.38 -16.61 -1.49
C MET A 1 5.59 -15.70 -1.71
N LYS A 2 5.56 -14.79 -2.69
CA LYS A 2 6.66 -13.82 -2.93
C LYS A 2 6.11 -12.40 -2.80
N TRP A 3 6.71 -11.60 -1.92
CA TRP A 3 6.31 -10.22 -1.69
C TRP A 3 7.07 -9.24 -2.60
N ARG A 4 6.37 -8.20 -3.06
CA ARG A 4 6.94 -6.99 -3.63
C ARG A 4 6.68 -5.83 -2.67
N GLY A 5 7.73 -5.09 -2.31
CA GLY A 5 7.65 -4.01 -1.33
C GLY A 5 7.97 -2.64 -1.92
N ARG A 6 7.41 -1.59 -1.33
CA ARG A 6 7.81 -0.20 -1.53
C ARG A 6 7.70 0.56 -0.22
N ASP A 7 8.70 1.40 0.02
CA ASP A 7 8.77 2.26 1.20
C ASP A 7 8.60 3.73 0.78
N LEU A 8 8.00 4.52 1.66
CA LEU A 8 7.82 5.96 1.51
C LEU A 8 8.15 6.65 2.82
N SER A 9 9.08 7.61 2.78
CA SER A 9 9.41 8.46 3.91
C SER A 9 8.82 9.85 3.71
N LEU A 10 8.04 10.30 4.69
CA LEU A 10 7.42 11.62 4.72
C LEU A 10 8.10 12.44 5.82
N PRO A 11 8.71 13.58 5.49
CA PRO A 11 9.32 14.47 6.48
C PRO A 11 8.33 15.06 7.49
N GLU A 12 8.87 15.65 8.56
CA GLU A 12 8.10 16.42 9.56
C GLU A 12 7.13 17.42 8.91
N GLY A 13 5.90 17.45 9.41
CA GLY A 13 4.87 18.40 8.97
C GLY A 13 4.28 18.10 7.59
N THR A 14 4.61 16.98 6.96
CA THR A 14 4.03 16.61 5.67
C THR A 14 2.50 16.52 5.77
N GLY A 15 1.80 17.24 4.88
CA GLY A 15 0.33 17.31 4.92
C GLY A 15 -0.23 18.00 6.17
N GLY A 16 0.61 18.74 6.92
CA GLY A 16 0.23 19.38 8.18
C GLY A 16 0.14 18.43 9.37
N LEU A 17 0.58 17.17 9.23
CA LEU A 17 0.53 16.17 10.28
C LEU A 17 1.84 16.09 11.07
N PRO A 18 1.80 15.80 12.38
CA PRO A 18 3.00 15.59 13.19
C PRO A 18 3.82 14.37 12.76
N GLY A 19 5.13 14.48 12.99
CA GLY A 19 6.13 13.41 12.89
C GLY A 19 6.90 13.44 11.58
N PRO A 20 8.10 12.84 11.47
CA PRO A 20 8.43 12.07 10.29
C PRO A 20 7.62 10.76 10.31
N LEU A 21 7.07 10.35 9.16
CA LEU A 21 6.32 9.11 8.99
C LEU A 21 6.98 8.21 7.94
N THR A 22 7.21 6.94 8.27
CA THR A 22 7.64 5.93 7.29
C THR A 22 6.51 4.96 7.03
N LEU A 23 6.11 4.83 5.77
CA LEU A 23 5.08 3.90 5.28
C LEU A 23 5.72 2.79 4.47
N ARG A 24 5.25 1.56 4.66
CA ARG A 24 5.72 0.37 3.95
C ARG A 24 4.51 -0.35 3.38
N ALA A 25 4.50 -0.55 2.06
CA ALA A 25 3.47 -1.30 1.36
C ALA A 25 4.06 -2.58 0.78
N ARG A 26 3.45 -3.73 1.12
CA ARG A 26 3.84 -5.04 0.62
C ARG A 26 2.67 -5.68 -0.12
N TYR A 27 2.96 -6.22 -1.30
CA TYR A 27 2.00 -6.85 -2.20
C TYR A 27 2.40 -8.28 -2.48
N SER A 28 1.45 -9.21 -2.45
CA SER A 28 1.64 -10.55 -2.97
C SER A 28 0.36 -11.06 -3.63
N VAL A 29 0.54 -12.01 -4.55
CA VAL A 29 -0.55 -12.79 -5.12
C VAL A 29 -0.32 -14.22 -4.67
N ASP A 30 -1.35 -14.85 -4.11
CA ASP A 30 -1.29 -16.24 -3.67
C ASP A 30 -1.47 -17.22 -4.84
N GLY A 31 -1.54 -18.52 -4.54
CA GLY A 31 -1.71 -19.57 -5.55
C GLY A 31 -3.09 -19.58 -6.22
N GLU A 32 -4.09 -18.99 -5.58
CA GLU A 32 -5.49 -18.96 -6.03
C GLU A 32 -5.84 -17.62 -6.71
N GLY A 33 -4.88 -16.71 -6.80
CA GLY A 33 -5.03 -15.40 -7.46
C GLY A 33 -5.53 -14.28 -6.55
N ALA A 34 -5.58 -14.48 -5.23
CA ALA A 34 -5.94 -13.42 -4.30
C ALA A 34 -4.80 -12.41 -4.15
N LEU A 35 -5.13 -11.11 -4.26
CA LEU A 35 -4.21 -10.01 -4.00
C LEU A 35 -4.22 -9.69 -2.50
N GLU A 36 -3.07 -9.86 -1.85
CA GLU A 36 -2.83 -9.40 -0.49
C GLU A 36 -2.06 -8.08 -0.49
N ILE A 37 -2.55 -7.11 0.29
CA ILE A 37 -1.91 -5.81 0.52
C ILE A 37 -1.69 -5.65 2.02
N LEU A 38 -0.44 -5.53 2.43
CA LEU A 38 -0.06 -5.22 3.81
C LEU A 38 0.52 -3.81 3.86
N LEU A 39 -0.11 -2.95 4.67
CA LEU A 39 0.31 -1.58 4.92
C LEU A 39 0.78 -1.45 6.37
N GLU A 40 2.00 -0.97 6.55
CA GLU A 40 2.60 -0.73 7.85
C GLU A 40 3.09 0.72 7.92
N ALA A 41 3.02 1.31 9.12
CA ALA A 41 3.39 2.68 9.36
C ALA A 41 4.16 2.81 10.68
N GLU A 42 5.17 3.67 10.68
CA GLU A 42 5.95 4.03 11.87
C GLU A 42 6.11 5.54 11.92
N SER A 43 5.72 6.15 13.04
CA SER A 43 5.75 7.61 13.24
C SER A 43 6.68 7.99 14.37
N GLY A 44 7.42 9.09 14.19
CA GLY A 44 8.24 9.69 15.25
C GLY A 44 7.45 10.44 16.33
N ALA A 45 6.17 10.71 16.10
CA ALA A 45 5.28 11.38 17.05
C ALA A 45 3.84 10.82 16.98
N PRO A 46 3.03 10.93 18.05
CA PRO A 46 1.60 10.63 17.97
C PRO A 46 0.94 11.45 16.85
N THR A 47 0.29 10.75 15.92
CA THR A 47 -0.28 11.36 14.70
C THR A 47 -1.47 10.54 14.21
N PHE A 48 -2.24 11.11 13.27
CA PHE A 48 -3.29 10.37 12.57
C PHE A 48 -2.69 9.61 11.38
N CYS A 49 -3.04 8.34 11.21
CA CYS A 49 -2.58 7.52 10.09
C CYS A 49 -3.68 6.54 9.68
N ASN A 50 -4.30 6.78 8.52
CA ASN A 50 -5.37 5.95 7.98
C ASN A 50 -5.25 5.79 6.44
N PRO A 51 -4.17 5.13 5.94
CA PRO A 51 -4.00 4.89 4.52
C PRO A 51 -4.99 3.82 4.02
N ALA A 52 -5.52 3.99 2.82
CA ALA A 52 -6.37 3.02 2.14
C ALA A 52 -5.92 2.86 0.68
N PRO A 53 -5.86 1.63 0.13
CA PRO A 53 -5.68 1.43 -1.30
C PRO A 53 -6.82 2.09 -2.08
N HIS A 54 -6.47 2.89 -3.10
CA HIS A 54 -7.44 3.61 -3.93
C HIS A 54 -7.50 3.02 -5.35
N SER A 55 -7.53 1.69 -5.44
CA SER A 55 -7.62 1.00 -6.71
C SER A 55 -9.04 1.07 -7.26
N ASP A 56 -9.20 1.53 -8.51
CA ASP A 56 -10.43 1.31 -9.26
C ASP A 56 -10.38 -0.09 -9.89
N CYS A 57 -11.38 -0.91 -9.59
CA CYS A 57 -11.48 -2.25 -10.15
C CYS A 57 -12.34 -2.24 -11.43
N GLY A 58 -11.75 -2.72 -12.52
CA GLY A 58 -12.46 -3.02 -13.76
C GLY A 58 -12.28 -4.49 -14.10
N ILE A 59 -13.34 -5.14 -14.57
CA ILE A 59 -13.27 -6.48 -15.13
C ILE A 59 -13.53 -6.35 -16.62
N SER A 60 -12.47 -6.38 -17.42
CA SER A 60 -12.60 -6.58 -18.86
C SER A 60 -12.66 -8.09 -19.11
N SER A 61 -13.65 -8.55 -19.88
CA SER A 61 -13.62 -9.87 -20.50
C SER A 61 -12.53 -9.85 -21.57
N GLY A 62 -11.27 -9.95 -21.16
CA GLY A 62 -10.19 -10.15 -22.11
C GLY A 62 -10.48 -11.43 -22.87
N GLU A 63 -10.86 -11.32 -24.14
CA GLU A 63 -10.90 -12.46 -25.04
C GLU A 63 -9.47 -13.00 -25.12
N VAL A 64 -9.26 -14.23 -24.66
CA VAL A 64 -7.99 -14.92 -24.84
C VAL A 64 -7.96 -15.40 -26.29
N ILE A 65 -7.39 -14.58 -27.17
CA ILE A 65 -7.02 -15.02 -28.51
C ILE A 65 -5.90 -16.04 -28.36
N GLY A 66 -6.26 -17.31 -28.62
CA GLY A 66 -5.36 -18.46 -28.62
C GLY A 66 -4.41 -18.51 -29.80
#